data_AF-A0A6J7DR38-F1
#
_entry.id   AF-A0A6J7DR38-F1
#
_cell.length_a   1.000
_cell.length_b   1.000
_cell.length_c   1.000
_cell.angle_alpha   90.00
_cell.angle_beta   90.00
_cell.angle_gamma   90.00
#
_symmetry.space_group_name_H-M   'P 1'
#
loop_
_entity.id
_entity.type
_entity.pdbx_description
1 polymer ?
#
loop_
_entity_poly.entity_id
_entity_poly.type
_entity_poly.pdbx_seq_one_letter_code
_entity_poly.pdbx_strand_id
1 'polypeptide(L)'
;MVAGPILEAIGAALPAGAEVIVLAGNHDHEIVAPWLDAGALEQDPEPLGEGRMAPHSATPLGQAIADRLGPRVRTRLAYPGIWLREDVWATHGHYTDRLITIPTFERIAAGAMGRVVGALPEGPGALASAEDFEAALAPLYGWLDRLANGRAAGSRWAASGATAKAYELLTPDSRRPLRGRAFAALLPVGIAGLNLAGIGPVHHRIDSDELRRAGLIAMGRVVGLMGIEARHVIFGHTHCAGPLDWHNPAEFRTPCGAQLINTGCWTQEPRIETENPRSPYRPGYGVVLEDEGPPQLVRLTEDLGRVPVHSF
;
A
#
# COMPACT_ATOMS: atom_id res chain seq x y z
N MET A 1 0.15 20.92 2.48
CA MET A 1 0.39 19.56 1.96
C MET A 1 1.70 19.60 1.19
N VAL A 2 2.67 18.76 1.56
CA VAL A 2 4.04 18.78 0.96
C VAL A 2 4.01 18.44 -0.53
N ALA A 3 3.01 17.67 -0.99
CA ALA A 3 2.81 17.28 -2.39
C ALA A 3 2.11 18.34 -3.28
N GLY A 4 1.70 19.49 -2.74
CA GLY A 4 0.92 20.49 -3.50
C GLY A 4 1.56 20.92 -4.83
N PRO A 5 2.85 21.34 -4.85
CA PRO A 5 3.50 21.80 -6.07
C PRO A 5 3.60 20.74 -7.17
N ILE A 6 3.79 19.46 -6.83
CA ILE A 6 3.91 18.42 -7.85
C ILE A 6 2.55 18.07 -8.46
N LEU A 7 1.47 18.07 -7.66
CA LEU A 7 0.12 17.89 -8.18
C LEU A 7 -0.27 19.02 -9.14
N GLU A 8 0.05 20.27 -8.79
CA GLU A 8 -0.17 21.42 -9.67
C GLU A 8 0.63 21.31 -10.98
N ALA A 9 1.90 20.87 -10.90
CA ALA A 9 2.74 20.66 -12.08
C ALA A 9 2.21 19.54 -12.99
N ILE A 10 1.76 18.42 -12.41
CA ILE A 10 1.14 17.31 -13.17
C ILE A 10 -0.11 17.81 -13.89
N GLY A 11 -1.01 18.49 -13.18
CA GLY A 11 -2.24 19.04 -13.75
C GLY A 11 -1.99 20.04 -14.89
N ALA A 12 -0.95 20.86 -14.76
CA ALA A 12 -0.55 21.82 -15.79
C ALA A 12 0.09 21.16 -17.04
N ALA A 13 0.79 20.04 -16.86
CA ALA A 13 1.47 19.33 -17.95
C ALA A 13 0.51 18.50 -18.81
N LEU A 14 -0.63 18.08 -18.26
CA LEU A 14 -1.60 17.23 -18.96
C LEU A 14 -2.49 18.04 -19.94
N PRO A 15 -2.92 17.43 -21.07
CA PRO A 15 -3.86 18.08 -21.97
C PRO A 15 -5.22 18.29 -21.29
N ALA A 16 -5.97 19.30 -21.76
CA ALA A 16 -7.30 19.56 -21.25
C ALA A 16 -8.21 18.34 -21.51
N GLY A 17 -8.95 17.92 -20.50
CA GLY A 17 -9.80 16.73 -20.53
C GLY A 17 -9.09 15.41 -20.18
N ALA A 18 -7.78 15.43 -19.94
CA ALA A 18 -7.06 14.25 -19.44
C ALA A 18 -7.68 13.74 -18.13
N GLU A 19 -7.60 12.43 -17.92
CA GLU A 19 -8.08 11.79 -16.70
C GLU A 19 -6.89 11.45 -15.80
N VAL A 20 -7.03 11.77 -14.51
CA VAL A 20 -6.09 11.42 -13.45
C VAL A 20 -6.82 10.53 -12.46
N ILE A 21 -6.33 9.32 -12.28
CA ILE A 21 -6.89 8.36 -11.34
C ILE A 21 -5.94 8.24 -10.17
N VAL A 22 -6.43 8.55 -8.97
CA VAL A 22 -5.73 8.32 -7.72
C VAL A 22 -6.09 6.93 -7.24
N LEU A 23 -5.18 5.98 -7.47
CA LEU A 23 -5.32 4.61 -6.99
C LEU A 23 -4.77 4.54 -5.56
N ALA A 24 -5.67 4.58 -4.59
CA ALA A 24 -5.27 4.71 -3.19
C ALA A 24 -4.79 3.37 -2.61
N GLY A 25 -3.86 3.49 -1.66
CA GLY A 25 -3.29 2.36 -0.91
C GLY A 25 -3.37 2.50 0.61
N ASN A 26 -2.47 1.82 1.30
CA ASN A 26 -2.33 1.81 2.75
C ASN A 26 -1.91 3.16 3.37
N HIS A 27 -0.94 3.83 2.76
CA HIS A 27 -0.47 5.16 3.20
C HIS A 27 -1.51 6.25 2.90
N ASP A 28 -2.43 5.95 1.98
CA ASP A 28 -3.54 6.79 1.56
C ASP A 28 -4.86 6.36 2.20
N HIS A 29 -4.81 5.61 3.30
CA HIS A 29 -6.02 5.12 3.98
C HIS A 29 -6.98 6.29 4.27
N GLU A 30 -6.51 7.48 4.66
CA GLU A 30 -7.38 8.65 4.84
C GLU A 30 -8.03 9.16 3.54
N ILE A 31 -7.43 8.91 2.36
CA ILE A 31 -7.99 9.31 1.06
C ILE A 31 -9.24 8.50 0.73
N VAL A 32 -9.29 7.23 1.12
CA VAL A 32 -10.41 6.33 0.75
C VAL A 32 -11.27 5.87 1.92
N ALA A 33 -10.77 5.90 3.15
CA ALA A 33 -11.51 5.44 4.33
C ALA A 33 -12.89 6.11 4.49
N PRO A 34 -13.06 7.44 4.32
CA PRO A 34 -14.40 8.03 4.40
C PRO A 34 -15.38 7.45 3.37
N TRP A 35 -14.88 7.07 2.19
CA TRP A 35 -15.69 6.46 1.15
C TRP A 35 -15.99 4.98 1.44
N LEU A 36 -15.01 4.23 1.94
CA LEU A 36 -15.18 2.83 2.35
C LEU A 36 -16.16 2.71 3.54
N ASP A 37 -16.01 3.58 4.55
CA ASP A 37 -16.88 3.63 5.73
C ASP A 37 -18.32 3.98 5.35
N ALA A 38 -18.51 4.93 4.42
CA ALA A 38 -19.84 5.27 3.93
C ALA A 38 -20.52 4.09 3.23
N GLY A 39 -19.80 3.35 2.38
CA GLY A 39 -20.31 2.15 1.73
C GLY A 39 -20.60 1.02 2.72
N ALA A 40 -19.76 0.82 3.74
CA ALA A 40 -19.95 -0.21 4.76
C ALA A 40 -21.22 -0.02 5.63
N LEU A 41 -21.79 1.19 5.64
CA LEU A 41 -23.05 1.50 6.34
C LEU A 41 -24.30 1.21 5.50
N GLU A 42 -24.14 0.84 4.23
CA GLU A 42 -25.26 0.44 3.37
C GLU A 42 -25.86 -0.90 3.83
N GLN A 43 -27.15 -1.11 3.57
CA GLN A 43 -27.85 -2.34 4.00
C GLN A 43 -27.33 -3.59 3.29
N ASP A 44 -26.81 -3.42 2.08
CA ASP A 44 -26.22 -4.47 1.25
C ASP A 44 -25.01 -3.86 0.51
N PRO A 45 -23.84 -3.75 1.18
CA PRO A 45 -22.68 -3.06 0.62
C PRO A 45 -22.16 -3.81 -0.60
N GLU A 46 -21.96 -3.09 -1.70
CA GLU A 46 -21.35 -3.65 -2.90
C GLU A 46 -19.91 -4.11 -2.59
N PRO A 47 -19.50 -5.34 -3.00
CA PRO A 47 -18.14 -5.80 -2.81
C PRO A 47 -17.11 -4.89 -3.47
N LEU A 48 -15.94 -4.75 -2.84
CA LEU A 48 -14.77 -4.06 -3.37
C LEU A 48 -14.24 -4.71 -4.64
N GLY A 49 -14.32 -6.05 -4.71
CA GLY A 49 -13.91 -6.84 -5.88
C GLY A 49 -12.48 -6.51 -6.35
N GLU A 50 -12.30 -6.48 -7.66
CA GLU A 50 -11.01 -6.21 -8.32
C GLU A 50 -10.72 -4.71 -8.47
N GLY A 51 -11.72 -3.87 -8.24
CA GLY A 51 -11.62 -2.43 -8.37
C GLY A 51 -12.97 -1.73 -8.40
N ARG A 52 -13.07 -0.64 -7.67
CA ARG A 52 -14.17 0.32 -7.70
C ARG A 52 -13.63 1.70 -8.00
N MET A 53 -14.49 2.53 -8.59
CA MET A 53 -14.20 3.94 -8.81
C MET A 53 -15.21 4.82 -8.09
N ALA A 54 -14.72 5.95 -7.61
CA ALA A 54 -15.53 7.01 -7.03
C ALA A 54 -15.15 8.37 -7.61
N PRO A 55 -16.07 9.35 -7.60
CA PRO A 55 -15.72 10.73 -7.88
C PRO A 55 -14.68 11.21 -6.84
N HIS A 56 -13.81 12.13 -7.24
CA HIS A 56 -12.84 12.75 -6.32
C HIS A 56 -13.49 13.36 -5.07
N SER A 57 -14.73 13.82 -5.18
CA SER A 57 -15.50 14.43 -4.11
C SER A 57 -16.04 13.43 -3.09
N ALA A 58 -15.84 12.12 -3.30
CA ALA A 58 -16.25 11.10 -2.33
C ALA A 58 -15.52 11.25 -0.98
N THR A 59 -14.34 11.88 -0.97
CA THR A 59 -13.60 12.18 0.26
C THR A 59 -13.01 13.59 0.24
N PRO A 60 -12.79 14.21 1.42
CA PRO A 60 -12.19 15.55 1.50
C PRO A 60 -10.77 15.62 0.91
N LEU A 61 -9.96 14.56 1.09
CA LEU A 61 -8.60 14.51 0.53
C LEU A 61 -8.62 14.27 -0.98
N GLY A 62 -9.54 13.45 -1.49
CA GLY A 62 -9.75 13.30 -2.92
C GLY A 62 -10.11 14.63 -3.59
N GLN A 63 -10.99 15.42 -2.95
CA GLN A 63 -11.31 16.77 -3.41
C GLN A 63 -10.09 17.69 -3.38
N ALA A 64 -9.33 17.68 -2.29
CA ALA A 64 -8.13 18.51 -2.16
C ALA A 64 -7.05 18.17 -3.22
N ILE A 65 -6.93 16.91 -3.62
CA ILE A 65 -6.04 16.50 -4.71
C ILE A 65 -6.56 17.02 -6.06
N ALA A 66 -7.87 16.85 -6.33
CA ALA A 66 -8.48 17.36 -7.55
C ALA A 66 -8.34 18.88 -7.69
N ASP A 67 -8.53 19.62 -6.59
CA ASP A 67 -8.37 21.08 -6.56
C ASP A 67 -6.94 21.50 -6.93
N ARG A 68 -5.93 20.71 -6.55
CA ARG A 68 -4.51 20.97 -6.87
C ARG A 68 -4.15 20.59 -8.30
N LEU A 69 -4.66 19.47 -8.80
CA LEU A 69 -4.53 19.09 -10.21
C LEU A 69 -5.24 20.10 -11.13
N GLY A 70 -6.24 20.79 -10.61
CA GLY A 70 -6.93 21.88 -11.28
C GLY A 70 -8.04 21.42 -12.23
N PRO A 71 -8.89 22.36 -12.68
CA PRO A 71 -10.15 22.04 -13.36
C PRO A 71 -9.99 21.54 -14.79
N ARG A 72 -8.76 21.53 -15.32
CA ARG A 72 -8.48 21.10 -16.70
C ARG A 72 -8.47 19.58 -16.85
N VAL A 73 -8.26 18.85 -15.75
CA VAL A 73 -8.21 17.40 -15.75
C VAL A 73 -9.40 16.83 -14.96
N ARG A 74 -9.84 15.63 -15.34
CA ARG A 74 -10.88 14.90 -14.62
C ARG A 74 -10.21 14.00 -13.59
N THR A 75 -10.53 14.19 -12.32
CA THR A 75 -9.93 13.38 -11.25
C THR A 75 -10.91 12.31 -10.76
N ARG A 76 -10.44 11.08 -10.56
CA ARG A 76 -11.21 9.99 -9.94
C ARG A 76 -10.38 9.29 -8.87
N LEU A 77 -11.07 8.63 -7.95
CA LEU A 77 -10.45 7.71 -6.99
C LEU A 77 -10.72 6.27 -7.46
N ALA A 78 -9.74 5.39 -7.28
CA ALA A 78 -9.89 3.97 -7.52
C ALA A 78 -9.35 3.16 -6.32
N TYR A 79 -9.98 2.01 -6.05
CA TYR A 79 -9.62 1.12 -4.94
C TYR A 79 -10.25 -0.28 -5.07
N PRO A 80 -9.60 -1.38 -4.66
CA PRO A 80 -8.17 -1.51 -4.30
C PRO A 80 -7.27 -1.69 -5.53
N GLY A 81 -7.88 -1.89 -6.69
CA GLY A 81 -7.25 -2.00 -8.00
C GLY A 81 -8.07 -1.32 -9.08
N ILE A 82 -7.59 -1.41 -10.32
CA ILE A 82 -8.27 -0.92 -11.51
C ILE A 82 -7.78 -1.67 -12.74
N TRP A 83 -8.70 -2.01 -13.64
CA TRP A 83 -8.37 -2.47 -14.97
C TRP A 83 -8.10 -1.27 -15.89
N LEU A 84 -6.86 -1.16 -16.38
CA LEU A 84 -6.46 -0.12 -17.33
C LEU A 84 -6.70 -0.55 -18.78
N ARG A 85 -6.65 -1.86 -19.02
CA ARG A 85 -6.97 -2.55 -20.28
C ARG A 85 -7.43 -3.97 -19.92
N GLU A 86 -8.02 -4.72 -20.85
CA GLU A 86 -8.50 -6.09 -20.63
C GLU A 86 -7.43 -7.07 -20.10
N ASP A 87 -6.16 -6.78 -20.34
CA ASP A 87 -5.01 -7.62 -19.94
C ASP A 87 -4.07 -6.90 -18.95
N VAL A 88 -4.40 -5.68 -18.50
CA VAL A 88 -3.57 -4.88 -17.58
C VAL A 88 -4.40 -4.47 -16.36
N TRP A 89 -4.06 -5.06 -15.22
CA TRP A 89 -4.60 -4.66 -13.92
C TRP A 89 -3.55 -3.87 -13.13
N ALA A 90 -3.98 -2.81 -12.46
CA ALA A 90 -3.13 -1.98 -11.60
C ALA A 90 -3.66 -1.97 -10.16
N THR A 91 -2.74 -1.98 -9.19
CA THR A 91 -3.05 -1.80 -7.77
C THR A 91 -1.98 -0.96 -7.10
N HIS A 92 -2.28 -0.33 -5.97
CA HIS A 92 -1.22 0.23 -5.13
C HIS A 92 -0.26 -0.88 -4.66
N GLY A 93 -0.80 -2.05 -4.28
CA GLY A 93 -0.02 -3.22 -3.85
C GLY A 93 0.05 -3.44 -2.33
N HIS A 94 -0.69 -2.70 -1.51
CA HIS A 94 -0.63 -2.82 -0.04
C HIS A 94 -1.07 -4.18 0.50
N TYR A 95 -1.80 -4.97 -0.29
CA TYR A 95 -2.17 -6.34 0.10
C TYR A 95 -0.97 -7.26 0.29
N THR A 96 0.21 -6.89 -0.22
CA THR A 96 1.45 -7.64 0.06
C THR A 96 1.80 -7.64 1.55
N ASP A 97 1.36 -6.68 2.34
CA ASP A 97 1.72 -6.56 3.75
C ASP A 97 1.18 -7.71 4.61
N ARG A 98 0.14 -8.39 4.13
CA ARG A 98 -0.38 -9.61 4.77
C ARG A 98 0.44 -10.86 4.45
N LEU A 99 1.27 -10.81 3.41
CA LEU A 99 1.92 -11.98 2.81
C LEU A 99 3.46 -11.89 2.79
N ILE A 100 4.04 -10.71 2.94
CA ILE A 100 5.49 -10.53 2.94
C ILE A 100 6.11 -11.15 4.19
N THR A 101 7.18 -11.92 3.99
CA THR A 101 7.80 -12.78 5.01
C THR A 101 8.98 -12.11 5.72
N ILE A 102 9.30 -10.86 5.41
CA ILE A 102 10.38 -10.12 6.10
C ILE A 102 9.80 -9.48 7.37
N PRO A 103 10.50 -9.53 8.51
CA PRO A 103 10.02 -8.94 9.76
C PRO A 103 10.08 -7.41 9.70
N THR A 104 9.05 -6.78 9.11
CA THR A 104 8.80 -5.35 9.31
C THR A 104 8.00 -5.13 10.60
N PHE A 105 7.99 -3.90 11.12
CA PHE A 105 7.16 -3.53 12.26
C PHE A 105 5.67 -3.82 11.99
N GLU A 106 5.22 -3.62 10.74
CA GLU A 106 3.87 -4.00 10.32
C GLU A 106 3.61 -5.50 10.51
N ARG A 107 4.59 -6.39 10.30
CA ARG A 107 4.41 -7.84 10.51
C ARG A 107 4.25 -8.24 11.97
N ILE A 108 4.95 -7.58 12.91
CA ILE A 108 4.76 -7.89 14.34
C ILE A 108 3.34 -7.49 14.77
N ALA A 109 2.84 -6.36 14.27
CA ALA A 109 1.49 -5.90 14.53
C ALA A 109 0.43 -6.75 13.77
N ALA A 110 0.62 -7.01 12.47
CA ALA A 110 -0.27 -7.82 11.64
C ALA A 110 -0.28 -9.30 12.01
N GLY A 111 0.84 -9.87 12.44
CA GLY A 111 0.94 -11.25 12.92
C GLY A 111 0.31 -11.46 14.30
N ALA A 112 0.33 -10.45 15.16
CA ALA A 112 -0.47 -10.43 16.39
C ALA A 112 -1.97 -10.32 16.08
N MET A 113 -2.34 -9.51 15.08
CA MET A 113 -3.72 -9.36 14.61
C MET A 113 -4.23 -10.55 13.78
N GLY A 114 -3.37 -11.30 13.09
CA GLY A 114 -3.77 -12.46 12.28
C GLY A 114 -4.36 -13.60 13.10
N ARG A 115 -3.98 -13.72 14.39
CA ARG A 115 -4.64 -14.63 15.34
C ARG A 115 -6.05 -14.16 15.73
N VAL A 116 -6.37 -12.91 15.48
CA VAL A 116 -7.64 -12.24 15.82
C VAL A 116 -8.54 -12.06 14.60
N VAL A 117 -7.97 -11.91 13.40
CA VAL A 117 -8.67 -11.51 12.16
C VAL A 117 -9.00 -12.67 11.22
N GLY A 118 -8.41 -13.86 11.44
CA GLY A 118 -8.65 -15.03 10.60
C GLY A 118 -7.58 -15.21 9.51
N ALA A 119 -7.33 -16.46 9.15
CA ALA A 119 -6.36 -16.82 8.12
C ALA A 119 -6.91 -16.48 6.73
N LEU A 120 -6.03 -16.09 5.81
CA LEU A 120 -6.39 -16.13 4.40
C LEU A 120 -6.65 -17.57 3.98
N PRO A 121 -7.54 -17.81 3.00
CA PRO A 121 -7.75 -19.12 2.42
C PRO A 121 -6.43 -19.77 1.98
N GLU A 122 -6.24 -21.04 2.34
CA GLU A 122 -5.06 -21.82 1.98
C GLU A 122 -5.45 -22.99 1.06
N GLY A 123 -4.59 -23.27 0.08
CA GLY A 123 -4.73 -24.41 -0.82
C GLY A 123 -4.92 -24.01 -2.29
N PRO A 124 -4.80 -24.98 -3.22
CA PRO A 124 -4.97 -24.73 -4.65
C PRO A 124 -6.40 -24.26 -4.96
N GLY A 125 -6.53 -23.15 -5.70
CA GLY A 125 -7.83 -22.60 -6.10
C GLY A 125 -8.59 -21.86 -4.99
N ALA A 126 -7.96 -21.68 -3.82
CA ALA A 126 -8.54 -20.86 -2.75
C ALA A 126 -8.52 -19.38 -3.17
N LEU A 127 -9.68 -18.73 -3.15
CA LEU A 127 -9.84 -17.32 -3.49
C LEU A 127 -10.10 -16.50 -2.23
N ALA A 128 -9.52 -15.30 -2.18
CA ALA A 128 -9.73 -14.30 -1.15
C ALA A 128 -10.27 -13.02 -1.79
N SER A 129 -11.27 -12.44 -1.15
CA SER A 129 -11.83 -11.14 -1.50
C SER A 129 -10.92 -10.00 -1.04
N ALA A 130 -11.12 -8.81 -1.61
CA ALA A 130 -10.47 -7.59 -1.14
C ALA A 130 -10.80 -7.31 0.35
N GLU A 131 -12.02 -7.61 0.75
CA GLU A 131 -12.53 -7.51 2.12
C GLU A 131 -11.77 -8.39 3.08
N ASP A 132 -11.38 -9.59 2.65
CA ASP A 132 -10.55 -10.47 3.48
C ASP A 132 -9.26 -9.74 3.84
N PHE A 133 -8.55 -9.17 2.87
CA PHE A 133 -7.33 -8.38 3.10
C PHE A 133 -7.59 -7.17 4.02
N GLU A 134 -8.64 -6.40 3.74
CA GLU A 134 -8.97 -5.19 4.49
C GLU A 134 -9.36 -5.46 5.95
N ALA A 135 -9.98 -6.60 6.25
CA ALA A 135 -10.30 -6.99 7.63
C ALA A 135 -9.05 -7.03 8.52
N ALA A 136 -7.87 -7.30 7.95
CA ALA A 136 -6.59 -7.30 8.67
C ALA A 136 -5.88 -5.96 8.61
N LEU A 137 -5.92 -5.32 7.44
CA LEU A 137 -5.07 -4.19 7.11
C LEU A 137 -5.67 -2.84 7.52
N ALA A 138 -6.96 -2.60 7.28
CA ALA A 138 -7.61 -1.33 7.65
C ALA A 138 -7.46 -0.98 9.14
N PRO A 139 -7.67 -1.91 10.10
CA PRO A 139 -7.37 -1.70 11.51
C PRO A 139 -5.95 -1.18 11.80
N LEU A 140 -4.97 -1.81 11.16
CA LEU A 140 -3.56 -1.54 11.39
C LEU A 140 -3.21 -0.17 10.84
N TYR A 141 -3.63 0.16 9.63
CA TYR A 141 -3.39 1.45 9.01
C TYR A 141 -4.08 2.58 9.76
N GLY A 142 -5.35 2.41 10.15
CA GLY A 142 -6.05 3.39 10.98
C GLY A 142 -5.42 3.60 12.36
N TRP A 143 -4.68 2.63 12.91
CA TRP A 143 -3.90 2.80 14.14
C TRP A 143 -2.57 3.53 13.88
N LEU A 144 -1.81 3.11 12.86
CA LEU A 144 -0.54 3.74 12.49
C LEU A 144 -0.72 5.22 12.12
N ASP A 145 -1.77 5.52 11.36
CA ASP A 145 -2.13 6.89 11.00
C ASP A 145 -2.39 7.76 12.25
N ARG A 146 -3.21 7.28 13.19
CA ARG A 146 -3.49 8.02 14.44
C ARG A 146 -2.24 8.27 15.28
N LEU A 147 -1.29 7.35 15.27
CA LEU A 147 0.01 7.54 15.92
C LEU A 147 0.86 8.59 15.20
N ALA A 148 0.91 8.55 13.87
CA ALA A 148 1.67 9.49 13.05
C ALA A 148 1.10 10.92 13.14
N ASN A 149 -0.23 11.05 13.17
CA ASN A 149 -0.95 12.32 13.15
C ASN A 149 -1.35 12.84 14.55
N GLY A 150 -0.98 12.15 15.63
CA GLY A 150 -1.10 12.63 17.01
C GLY A 150 -2.52 12.86 17.55
N ARG A 151 -3.58 12.34 16.89
CA ARG A 151 -4.99 12.53 17.30
C ARG A 151 -5.44 11.52 18.35
N ALA A 152 -5.08 11.77 19.61
CA ALA A 152 -5.69 11.10 20.75
C ALA A 152 -6.88 11.93 21.29
N ALA A 153 -8.10 11.77 20.75
CA ALA A 153 -9.34 12.14 21.46
C ALA A 153 -10.64 11.66 20.76
N GLY A 154 -11.23 10.61 21.34
CA GLY A 154 -12.68 10.32 21.49
C GLY A 154 -13.71 10.67 20.41
N SER A 155 -14.23 9.65 19.72
CA SER A 155 -15.69 9.44 19.56
C SER A 155 -16.01 8.02 19.06
N ARG A 156 -17.25 7.60 19.29
CA ARG A 156 -17.83 6.25 19.31
C ARG A 156 -17.82 5.51 17.95
N TRP A 157 -17.53 4.21 17.98
CA TRP A 157 -17.68 3.29 16.84
C TRP A 157 -18.94 2.43 17.00
N ALA A 158 -19.66 2.25 15.90
CA ALA A 158 -20.71 1.25 15.72
C ALA A 158 -20.25 0.25 14.66
N ALA A 159 -19.80 -0.93 15.07
CA ALA A 159 -19.68 -2.14 14.25
C ALA A 159 -19.56 -3.38 15.16
N SER A 160 -20.04 -4.52 14.66
CA SER A 160 -20.50 -5.76 15.31
C SER A 160 -19.62 -6.42 16.42
N GLY A 161 -20.31 -7.14 17.31
CA GLY A 161 -19.94 -7.37 18.72
C GLY A 161 -18.88 -8.42 19.07
N ALA A 162 -18.14 -9.01 18.12
CA ALA A 162 -17.02 -9.90 18.44
C ALA A 162 -15.67 -9.16 18.40
N THR A 163 -15.50 -8.27 17.43
CA THR A 163 -14.30 -7.42 17.25
C THR A 163 -14.20 -6.37 18.35
N ALA A 164 -15.33 -5.82 18.81
CA ALA A 164 -15.38 -4.77 19.84
C ALA A 164 -14.65 -5.11 21.16
N LYS A 165 -14.62 -6.38 21.59
CA LYS A 165 -13.97 -6.81 22.84
C LYS A 165 -12.44 -6.83 22.77
N ALA A 166 -11.86 -7.14 21.62
CA ALA A 166 -10.41 -7.08 21.42
C ALA A 166 -9.93 -5.62 21.38
N TYR A 167 -10.78 -4.71 20.90
CA TYR A 167 -10.53 -3.28 20.87
C TYR A 167 -10.63 -2.61 22.25
N GLU A 168 -11.56 -3.03 23.12
CA GLU A 168 -11.65 -2.51 24.51
C GLU A 168 -10.37 -2.75 25.35
N LEU A 169 -9.57 -3.74 24.95
CA LEU A 169 -8.27 -4.04 25.57
C LEU A 169 -7.13 -3.18 25.01
N LEU A 170 -7.32 -2.55 23.85
CA LEU A 170 -6.30 -1.78 23.11
C LEU A 170 -6.58 -0.27 23.10
N THR A 171 -7.80 0.17 23.41
CA THR A 171 -8.10 1.58 23.64
C THR A 171 -7.66 2.00 25.05
N PRO A 172 -6.83 3.05 25.18
CA PRO A 172 -6.60 3.68 26.47
C PRO A 172 -7.90 4.37 26.90
N ASP A 173 -8.57 3.80 27.91
CA ASP A 173 -9.71 4.47 28.53
C ASP A 173 -9.21 5.77 29.21
N SER A 174 -9.77 6.90 28.81
CA SER A 174 -9.44 8.26 29.27
C SER A 174 -9.69 8.50 30.77
N ARG A 175 -10.10 7.47 31.52
CA ARG A 175 -10.32 7.52 32.96
C ARG A 175 -9.37 6.69 33.83
N ARG A 176 -8.37 5.98 33.27
CA ARG A 176 -7.32 5.29 34.08
C ARG A 176 -5.93 5.32 33.42
N PRO A 177 -5.09 6.34 33.69
CA PRO A 177 -3.89 6.67 32.89
C PRO A 177 -2.66 5.75 33.07
N LEU A 178 -2.77 4.62 33.78
CA LEU A 178 -1.61 3.80 34.16
C LEU A 178 -1.44 2.48 33.38
N ARG A 179 -2.43 2.02 32.61
CA ARG A 179 -2.34 0.72 31.90
C ARG A 179 -1.91 0.83 30.43
N GLY A 180 -2.26 1.90 29.72
CA GLY A 180 -1.87 2.10 28.31
C GLY A 180 -0.37 2.37 28.09
N ARG A 181 0.31 2.96 29.08
CA ARG A 181 1.78 3.19 29.02
C ARG A 181 2.60 1.91 29.19
N ALA A 182 2.01 0.84 29.74
CA ALA A 182 2.70 -0.42 29.95
C ALA A 182 2.91 -1.20 28.65
N PHE A 183 2.01 -1.13 27.68
CA PHE A 183 2.13 -1.88 26.41
C PHE A 183 3.18 -1.28 25.46
N ALA A 184 3.24 0.05 25.34
CA ALA A 184 4.27 0.73 24.56
C ALA A 184 5.67 0.52 25.16
N ALA A 185 5.78 0.35 26.47
CA ALA A 185 7.03 0.06 27.17
C ALA A 185 7.50 -1.41 27.05
N LEU A 186 6.62 -2.33 26.64
CA LEU A 186 6.94 -3.77 26.51
C LEU A 186 7.43 -4.16 25.12
N LEU A 187 7.24 -3.30 24.12
CA LEU A 187 7.68 -3.54 22.75
C LEU A 187 9.22 -3.76 22.64
N PRO A 188 10.09 -2.97 23.31
CA PRO A 188 11.52 -3.23 23.33
C PRO A 188 11.89 -4.53 24.06
N VAL A 189 11.10 -4.92 25.07
CA VAL A 189 11.31 -6.16 25.85
C VAL A 189 10.94 -7.39 25.03
N GLY A 190 9.89 -7.31 24.20
CA GLY A 190 9.53 -8.36 23.25
C GLY A 190 10.60 -8.59 22.18
N ILE A 191 11.18 -7.51 21.66
CA ILE A 191 12.30 -7.57 20.70
C ILE A 191 13.56 -8.15 21.36
N ALA A 192 13.87 -7.75 22.60
CA ALA A 192 14.99 -8.31 23.37
C ALA A 192 14.80 -9.82 23.67
N GLY A 193 13.58 -10.26 23.97
CA GLY A 193 13.25 -11.67 24.19
C GLY A 193 13.39 -12.54 22.93
N LEU A 194 13.04 -12.00 21.76
CA LEU A 194 13.24 -12.68 20.46
C LEU A 194 14.74 -12.83 20.14
N ASN A 195 15.55 -11.82 20.43
CA ASN A 195 17.00 -11.87 20.26
C ASN A 195 17.67 -12.86 21.24
N LEU A 196 17.16 -12.97 22.48
CA LEU A 196 17.67 -13.92 23.48
C LEU A 196 17.35 -15.39 23.15
N ALA A 197 16.27 -15.63 22.39
CA ALA A 197 15.85 -16.95 21.93
C ALA A 197 16.64 -17.48 20.72
N GLY A 198 17.72 -16.81 20.31
CA GLY A 198 18.56 -17.23 19.19
C GLY A 198 17.98 -16.92 17.80
N ILE A 199 16.92 -16.10 17.73
CA ILE A 199 16.39 -15.53 16.49
C ILE A 199 17.13 -14.23 16.19
N GLY A 200 18.47 -14.30 16.17
CA GLY A 200 19.35 -13.18 15.89
C GLY A 200 20.82 -13.61 15.79
N PRO A 201 21.65 -12.85 15.04
CA PRO A 201 21.51 -11.41 14.87
C PRO A 201 20.65 -11.01 13.67
N VAL A 202 19.67 -10.13 13.91
CA VAL A 202 18.97 -9.38 12.87
C VAL A 202 20.01 -8.44 12.24
N HIS A 203 20.37 -8.65 10.99
CA HIS A 203 21.32 -7.80 10.27
C HIS A 203 20.73 -6.40 10.05
N HIS A 204 21.56 -5.36 10.20
CA HIS A 204 21.23 -3.94 9.96
C HIS A 204 21.22 -3.57 8.46
N ARG A 205 21.43 -4.56 7.58
CA ARG A 205 21.33 -4.44 6.12
C ARG A 205 20.34 -5.48 5.65
N ILE A 206 19.13 -5.04 5.35
CA ILE A 206 18.16 -5.85 4.59
C ILE A 206 18.75 -5.95 3.18
N ASP A 207 18.99 -7.17 2.69
CA ASP A 207 19.40 -7.37 1.31
C ASP A 207 18.27 -6.87 0.39
N SER A 208 18.56 -5.82 -0.38
CA SER A 208 17.66 -5.23 -1.37
C SER A 208 17.06 -6.26 -2.32
N ASP A 209 17.84 -7.29 -2.69
CA ASP A 209 17.37 -8.36 -3.56
C ASP A 209 16.41 -9.32 -2.85
N GLU A 210 16.65 -9.61 -1.57
CA GLU A 210 15.74 -10.42 -0.75
C GLU A 210 14.41 -9.70 -0.53
N LEU A 211 14.46 -8.40 -0.22
CA LEU A 211 13.28 -7.56 -0.04
C LEU A 211 12.43 -7.50 -1.31
N ARG A 212 13.06 -7.28 -2.45
CA ARG A 212 12.41 -7.29 -3.75
C ARG A 212 11.76 -8.65 -4.04
N ARG A 213 12.50 -9.75 -3.88
CA ARG A 213 11.96 -11.11 -4.11
C ARG A 213 10.76 -11.41 -3.20
N ALA A 214 10.85 -11.06 -1.92
CA ALA A 214 9.76 -11.23 -0.98
C ALA A 214 8.51 -10.44 -1.39
N GLY A 215 8.67 -9.20 -1.84
CA GLY A 215 7.60 -8.37 -2.38
C GLY A 215 6.95 -8.96 -3.64
N LEU A 216 7.76 -9.44 -4.59
CA LEU A 216 7.26 -10.06 -5.83
C LEU A 216 6.51 -11.37 -5.56
N ILE A 217 7.01 -12.21 -4.65
CA ILE A 217 6.33 -13.44 -4.23
C ILE A 217 4.99 -13.10 -3.56
N ALA A 218 4.99 -12.13 -2.65
CA ALA A 218 3.77 -11.68 -1.98
C ALA A 218 2.75 -11.15 -3.00
N MET A 219 3.18 -10.32 -3.95
CA MET A 219 2.29 -9.78 -4.98
C MET A 219 1.74 -10.88 -5.90
N GLY A 220 2.58 -11.84 -6.31
CA GLY A 220 2.11 -12.99 -7.09
C GLY A 220 1.06 -13.83 -6.33
N ARG A 221 1.16 -13.92 -5.00
CA ARG A 221 0.13 -14.55 -4.17
C ARG A 221 -1.14 -13.70 -4.05
N VAL A 222 -1.04 -12.37 -3.95
CA VAL A 222 -2.23 -11.48 -3.99
C VAL A 222 -2.99 -11.68 -5.31
N VAL A 223 -2.30 -11.63 -6.45
CA VAL A 223 -2.89 -11.87 -7.78
C VAL A 223 -3.63 -13.21 -7.83
N GLY A 224 -2.97 -14.28 -7.35
CA GLY A 224 -3.56 -15.62 -7.35
C GLY A 224 -4.75 -15.77 -6.40
N LEU A 225 -4.68 -15.20 -5.19
CA LEU A 225 -5.76 -15.25 -4.22
C LEU A 225 -6.97 -14.43 -4.67
N MET A 226 -6.75 -13.25 -5.25
CA MET A 226 -7.85 -12.42 -5.76
C MET A 226 -8.44 -12.94 -7.08
N GLY A 227 -7.84 -13.98 -7.69
CA GLY A 227 -8.30 -14.52 -8.95
C GLY A 227 -8.11 -13.57 -10.14
N ILE A 228 -7.14 -12.66 -10.07
CA ILE A 228 -6.92 -11.66 -11.12
C ILE A 228 -6.34 -12.34 -12.37
N GLU A 229 -7.11 -12.36 -13.45
CA GLU A 229 -6.75 -12.98 -14.74
C GLU A 229 -6.04 -12.01 -15.70
N ALA A 230 -5.21 -11.11 -15.17
CA ALA A 230 -4.47 -10.15 -15.99
C ALA A 230 -3.18 -10.76 -16.57
N ARG A 231 -2.86 -10.41 -17.82
CA ARG A 231 -1.54 -10.74 -18.40
C ARG A 231 -0.42 -9.92 -17.77
N HIS A 232 -0.72 -8.66 -17.42
CA HIS A 232 0.20 -7.70 -16.85
C HIS A 232 -0.39 -7.11 -15.57
N VAL A 233 0.43 -7.04 -14.52
CA VAL A 233 0.04 -6.47 -13.22
C VAL A 233 1.01 -5.35 -12.87
N ILE A 234 0.49 -4.12 -12.80
CA ILE A 234 1.24 -2.93 -12.40
C ILE A 234 0.98 -2.68 -10.92
N PHE A 235 2.04 -2.53 -10.13
CA PHE A 235 1.91 -2.23 -8.70
C PHE A 235 3.01 -1.32 -8.19
N GLY A 236 2.85 -0.79 -6.98
CA GLY A 236 3.83 0.05 -6.30
C GLY A 236 4.17 -0.51 -4.92
N HIS A 237 4.02 0.34 -3.91
CA HIS A 237 4.08 0.03 -2.47
C HIS A 237 5.44 -0.41 -1.91
N THR A 238 6.15 -1.33 -2.57
CA THR A 238 7.46 -1.83 -2.11
C THR A 238 8.62 -0.87 -2.42
N HIS A 239 8.34 0.21 -3.17
CA HIS A 239 9.30 1.22 -3.61
C HIS A 239 10.44 0.66 -4.46
N CYS A 240 10.30 -0.54 -5.03
CA CYS A 240 11.34 -1.25 -5.76
C CYS A 240 10.98 -1.41 -7.23
N ALA A 241 11.50 -0.55 -8.11
CA ALA A 241 11.19 -0.59 -9.53
C ALA A 241 11.62 -1.91 -10.20
N GLY A 242 10.84 -2.39 -11.15
CA GLY A 242 11.24 -3.52 -12.00
C GLY A 242 10.12 -4.09 -12.88
N PRO A 243 10.44 -4.95 -13.86
CA PRO A 243 11.76 -5.52 -14.12
C PRO A 243 12.75 -4.50 -14.71
N LEU A 244 14.01 -4.59 -14.28
CA LEU A 244 15.14 -3.84 -14.85
C LEU A 244 16.01 -4.82 -15.66
N ASP A 245 16.85 -4.32 -16.55
CA ASP A 245 17.68 -5.13 -17.47
C ASP A 245 18.63 -6.10 -16.76
N TRP A 246 19.09 -5.78 -15.55
CA TRP A 246 19.90 -6.67 -14.72
C TRP A 246 19.10 -7.59 -13.80
N HIS A 247 17.78 -7.45 -13.72
CA HIS A 247 16.93 -8.36 -12.95
C HIS A 247 16.70 -9.67 -13.69
N ASN A 248 16.57 -10.78 -12.95
CA ASN A 248 16.12 -12.04 -13.52
C ASN A 248 14.63 -11.91 -13.94
N PRO A 249 14.29 -12.02 -15.23
CA PRO A 249 12.90 -11.84 -15.69
C PRO A 249 11.93 -12.87 -15.10
N ALA A 250 12.42 -14.05 -14.72
CA ALA A 250 11.59 -15.10 -14.13
C ALA A 250 11.04 -14.70 -12.75
N GLU A 251 11.73 -13.83 -12.00
CA GLU A 251 11.26 -13.36 -10.69
C GLU A 251 10.03 -12.45 -10.80
N PHE A 252 9.81 -11.85 -11.96
CA PHE A 252 8.68 -10.97 -12.25
C PHE A 252 7.52 -11.70 -12.92
N ARG A 253 7.53 -13.04 -12.96
CA ARG A 253 6.38 -13.83 -13.41
C ARG A 253 5.70 -14.48 -12.23
N THR A 254 4.39 -14.33 -12.13
CA THR A 254 3.59 -15.04 -11.13
C THR A 254 3.47 -16.53 -11.49
N PRO A 255 3.10 -17.40 -10.54
CA PRO A 255 2.81 -18.81 -10.83
C PRO A 255 1.68 -18.99 -11.86
N CYS A 256 0.73 -18.04 -11.97
CA CYS A 256 -0.33 -18.05 -12.99
C CYS A 256 0.10 -17.45 -14.34
N GLY A 257 1.35 -17.02 -14.49
CA GLY A 257 1.91 -16.53 -15.75
C GLY A 257 1.78 -15.02 -15.98
N ALA A 258 1.16 -14.27 -15.07
CA ALA A 258 1.07 -12.82 -15.14
C ALA A 258 2.47 -12.18 -15.00
N GLN A 259 2.72 -11.13 -15.78
CA GLN A 259 3.93 -10.33 -15.72
C GLN A 259 3.76 -9.19 -14.71
N LEU A 260 4.52 -9.22 -13.62
CA LEU A 260 4.57 -8.15 -12.62
C LEU A 260 5.46 -6.99 -13.11
N ILE A 261 5.01 -5.77 -12.86
CA ILE A 261 5.75 -4.52 -13.11
C ILE A 261 5.57 -3.62 -11.89
N ASN A 262 6.66 -3.32 -11.18
CA ASN A 262 6.66 -2.41 -10.06
C ASN A 262 7.13 -1.02 -10.51
N THR A 263 6.33 0.01 -10.21
CA THR A 263 6.59 1.41 -10.61
C THR A 263 7.68 2.09 -9.79
N GLY A 264 8.15 1.49 -8.69
CA GLY A 264 9.18 2.05 -7.82
C GLY A 264 8.62 3.13 -6.89
N CYS A 265 9.38 4.21 -6.71
CA CYS A 265 9.00 5.33 -5.86
C CYS A 265 9.32 6.69 -6.50
N TRP A 266 8.77 7.76 -5.91
CA TRP A 266 9.02 9.14 -6.28
C TRP A 266 9.70 9.96 -5.18
N THR A 267 9.99 9.33 -4.05
CA THR A 267 10.59 9.94 -2.87
C THR A 267 11.86 9.20 -2.48
N GLN A 268 12.87 9.93 -2.02
CA GLN A 268 14.06 9.30 -1.45
C GLN A 268 13.69 8.63 -0.13
N GLU A 269 14.04 7.36 0.03
CA GLU A 269 13.89 6.62 1.27
C GLU A 269 15.25 6.56 1.99
N PRO A 270 15.46 7.31 3.09
CA PRO A 270 16.76 7.39 3.75
C PRO A 270 17.29 6.07 4.31
N ARG A 271 16.39 5.10 4.55
CA ARG A 271 16.72 3.80 5.15
C ARG A 271 17.06 2.72 4.13
N ILE A 272 16.92 3.00 2.85
CA ILE A 272 17.24 2.07 1.76
C ILE A 272 18.40 2.63 0.95
N GLU A 273 19.34 1.77 0.57
CA GLU A 273 20.48 2.12 -0.27
C GLU A 273 19.99 2.65 -1.63
N THR A 274 20.15 3.95 -1.86
CA THR A 274 19.78 4.63 -3.13
C THR A 274 20.98 5.25 -3.84
N GLU A 275 22.17 5.25 -3.22
CA GLU A 275 23.38 5.85 -3.78
C GLU A 275 23.90 5.05 -4.99
N ASN A 276 23.81 3.72 -4.93
CA ASN A 276 24.12 2.86 -6.07
C ASN A 276 23.24 3.22 -7.28
N PRO A 277 23.82 3.57 -8.45
CA PRO A 277 23.06 3.88 -9.67
C PRO A 277 22.15 2.74 -10.15
N ARG A 278 22.49 1.49 -9.81
CA ARG A 278 21.68 0.30 -10.10
C ARG A 278 20.69 -0.05 -9.00
N SER A 279 20.52 0.79 -7.98
CA SER A 279 19.51 0.53 -6.96
C SER A 279 18.10 0.68 -7.56
N PRO A 280 17.25 -0.36 -7.50
CA PRO A 280 15.86 -0.27 -7.95
C PRO A 280 14.99 0.61 -7.04
N TYR A 281 15.52 1.05 -5.91
CA TYR A 281 14.86 1.93 -4.94
C TYR A 281 15.11 3.42 -5.21
N ARG A 282 15.82 3.75 -6.30
CA ARG A 282 16.00 5.14 -6.71
C ARG A 282 14.67 5.73 -7.18
N PRO A 283 14.36 6.98 -6.80
CA PRO A 283 13.16 7.63 -7.28
C PRO A 283 13.11 7.85 -8.78
N GLY A 284 11.90 7.97 -9.30
CA GLY A 284 11.65 8.51 -10.63
C GLY A 284 11.49 7.44 -11.71
N TYR A 285 10.91 6.31 -11.35
CA TYR A 285 10.40 5.33 -12.31
C TYR A 285 8.90 5.55 -12.52
N GLY A 286 8.42 5.10 -13.68
CA GLY A 286 7.01 5.04 -14.02
C GLY A 286 6.77 4.01 -15.11
N VAL A 287 5.51 3.78 -15.44
CA VAL A 287 5.13 2.84 -16.50
C VAL A 287 4.38 3.58 -17.58
N VAL A 288 4.81 3.41 -18.82
CA VAL A 288 4.07 3.85 -20.00
C VAL A 288 3.24 2.67 -20.48
N LEU A 289 1.93 2.90 -20.60
CA LEU A 289 0.98 1.97 -21.19
C LEU A 289 0.41 2.64 -22.43
N GLU A 290 0.67 2.03 -23.59
CA GLU A 290 0.05 2.41 -24.86
C GLU A 290 -1.22 1.57 -25.09
N ASP A 291 -1.98 1.93 -26.13
CA ASP A 291 -3.20 1.22 -26.49
C ASP A 291 -2.93 -0.28 -26.74
N GLU A 292 -1.80 -0.61 -27.35
CA GLU A 292 -1.36 -1.96 -27.67
C GLU A 292 0.02 -2.28 -27.10
N GLY A 293 0.34 -3.57 -26.99
CA GLY A 293 1.64 -4.04 -26.51
C GLY A 293 1.79 -4.09 -24.99
N PRO A 294 2.96 -4.54 -24.49
CA PRO A 294 3.22 -4.69 -23.06
C PRO A 294 3.50 -3.32 -22.40
N PRO A 295 3.12 -3.13 -21.12
CA PRO A 295 3.52 -1.93 -20.39
C PRO A 295 5.04 -1.84 -20.26
N GLN A 296 5.58 -0.63 -20.39
CA GLN A 296 7.01 -0.37 -20.39
C GLN A 296 7.43 0.41 -19.14
N LEU A 297 8.35 -0.17 -18.35
CA LEU A 297 8.96 0.55 -17.25
C LEU A 297 9.97 1.57 -17.80
N VAL A 298 9.81 2.83 -17.41
CA VAL A 298 10.67 3.94 -17.84
C VAL A 298 11.23 4.69 -16.63
N ARG A 299 12.39 5.34 -16.80
CA ARG A 299 12.97 6.20 -15.77
C ARG A 299 12.73 7.67 -16.12
N LEU A 300 11.65 8.22 -15.57
CA LEU A 300 11.16 9.58 -15.82
C LEU A 300 12.13 10.68 -15.33
N THR A 301 13.03 10.35 -14.40
CA THR A 301 14.02 11.31 -13.88
C THR A 301 15.33 11.39 -14.65
N GLU A 302 15.57 10.52 -15.65
CA GLU A 302 16.75 10.69 -16.53
C GLU A 302 16.58 11.88 -17.49
N ASP A 303 15.33 12.23 -17.80
CA ASP A 303 14.96 13.39 -18.63
C ASP A 303 14.74 14.67 -17.80
N LEU A 304 14.67 14.55 -16.47
CA LEU A 304 14.53 15.67 -15.54
C LEU A 304 15.90 15.94 -14.89
N GLY A 305 16.63 16.91 -15.44
CA GLY A 305 17.95 17.31 -14.91
C GLY A 305 17.96 17.47 -13.38
N ARG A 306 19.11 17.11 -12.75
CA ARG A 306 19.43 17.13 -11.30
C ARG A 306 18.21 17.25 -10.36
N VAL A 307 17.84 16.11 -9.78
CA VAL A 307 16.92 15.98 -8.63
C VAL A 307 17.23 17.05 -7.57
N PRO A 308 16.25 17.89 -7.16
CA PRO A 308 16.44 18.80 -6.04
C PRO A 308 16.73 17.99 -4.78
N VAL A 309 17.90 18.21 -4.19
CA VAL A 309 18.25 17.64 -2.90
C VAL A 309 17.49 18.44 -1.85
N HIS A 310 16.24 18.05 -1.58
CA HIS A 310 15.56 18.50 -0.38
C HIS A 310 15.90 17.53 0.74
N SER A 311 16.88 17.91 1.56
CA SER A 311 17.05 17.36 2.90
C SER A 311 15.86 17.78 3.76
N PHE A 312 15.17 16.80 4.35
CA PHE A 312 14.20 17.02 5.43
C PHE A 312 14.91 17.24 6.76
#